data_AF-A0A2S6PSC4-F1
#
_entry.id   AF-A0A2S6PSC4-F1
#
_cell.length_a   1.000
_cell.length_b   1.000
_cell.length_c   1.000
_cell.angle_alpha   90.00
_cell.angle_beta   90.00
_cell.angle_gamma   90.00
#
_symmetry.space_group_name_H-M   'P 1'
#
loop_
_entity.id
_entity.type
_entity.pdbx_description
1 polymer ?
#
loop_
_entity_poly.entity_id
_entity_poly.type
_entity_poly.pdbx_seq_one_letter_code
_entity_poly.pdbx_strand_id
1 'polypeptide(L)'
;MIDPLTGVIAFAVTGALGIAGERAARRRKRAFWDHYGTYEGFRRQVDEDKVRSVRGTDGDVAAIKAVRVDHPLASLVIAKRYVQEL
;
A
#
# COMPACT_ATOMS: atom_id res chain seq x y z
N MET A 1 -12.65 -22.42 30.10
CA MET A 1 -12.50 -21.18 30.87
C MET A 1 -11.33 -20.43 30.25
N ILE A 2 -11.59 -19.39 29.45
CA ILE A 2 -10.52 -18.67 28.76
C ILE A 2 -9.79 -17.87 29.83
N ASP A 3 -8.52 -18.18 30.04
CA ASP A 3 -7.71 -17.57 31.09
C ASP A 3 -7.61 -16.05 30.83
N PRO A 4 -7.99 -15.18 31.79
CA PRO A 4 -8.02 -13.73 31.59
C PRO A 4 -6.65 -13.17 31.20
N LEU A 5 -5.55 -13.86 31.54
CA LEU A 5 -4.19 -13.50 31.13
C LEU A 5 -3.99 -13.65 29.61
N THR A 6 -4.61 -14.67 29.01
CA THR A 6 -4.52 -14.93 27.56
C THR A 6 -5.24 -13.83 26.76
N GLY A 7 -6.36 -13.33 27.27
CA GLY A 7 -7.12 -12.23 26.65
C GLY A 7 -6.35 -10.90 26.66
N VAL A 8 -5.65 -10.59 27.76
CA VAL A 8 -4.85 -9.37 27.90
C VAL A 8 -3.61 -9.37 26.99
N ILE A 9 -2.92 -10.51 26.89
CA ILE A 9 -1.74 -10.64 26.03
C ILE A 9 -2.14 -10.51 24.55
N ALA A 10 -3.24 -11.15 24.13
CA ALA A 10 -3.73 -11.04 22.75
C ALA A 10 -4.14 -9.60 22.37
N PHE A 11 -4.77 -8.87 23.30
CA PHE A 11 -5.13 -7.46 23.09
C PHE A 11 -3.91 -6.55 23.02
N ALA A 12 -2.91 -6.77 23.87
CA ALA A 12 -1.67 -6.01 23.88
C ALA A 12 -0.87 -6.17 22.59
N VAL A 13 -0.74 -7.40 22.07
CA VAL A 13 -0.04 -7.68 20.81
C VAL A 13 -0.79 -7.08 19.62
N THR A 14 -2.12 -7.21 19.57
CA THR A 14 -2.94 -6.63 18.49
C THR A 14 -2.90 -5.10 18.52
N GLY A 15 -2.98 -4.49 19.71
CA GLY A 15 -2.86 -3.04 19.89
C GLY A 15 -1.49 -2.51 19.49
N ALA A 16 -0.41 -3.20 19.88
CA ALA A 16 0.96 -2.82 19.51
C ALA A 16 1.20 -2.91 17.99
N LEU A 17 0.70 -3.96 17.33
CA LEU A 17 0.76 -4.11 15.86
C LEU A 17 -0.06 -3.02 15.14
N GLY A 18 -1.23 -2.67 15.67
CA GLY A 18 -2.06 -1.58 15.14
C GLY A 18 -1.34 -0.23 15.18
N ILE A 19 -0.70 0.11 16.30
CA ILE A 19 0.02 1.38 16.49
C ILE A 19 1.29 1.42 15.61
N ALA A 20 2.02 0.32 15.51
CA ALA A 20 3.20 0.20 14.64
C ALA A 20 2.82 0.33 13.16
N GLY A 21 1.74 -0.32 12.74
CA GLY A 21 1.19 -0.24 11.39
C GLY A 21 0.78 1.19 11.02
N GLU A 22 0.14 1.90 11.95
CA GLU A 22 -0.31 3.26 11.70
C GLU A 22 0.85 4.27 11.60
N ARG A 23 1.88 4.14 12.44
CA ARG A 23 3.11 4.95 12.30
C ARG A 23 3.83 4.66 10.99
N ALA A 24 3.94 3.40 10.59
CA ALA A 24 4.56 3.01 9.33
C ALA A 24 3.78 3.54 8.13
N ALA A 25 2.44 3.48 8.16
CA ALA A 25 1.57 4.02 7.13
C ALA A 25 1.70 5.56 7.03
N ARG A 26 1.74 6.27 8.17
CA ARG A 26 1.96 7.72 8.20
C ARG A 26 3.32 8.10 7.64
N ARG A 27 4.38 7.36 7.98
CA ARG A 27 5.74 7.56 7.42
C ARG A 27 5.77 7.33 5.91
N ARG A 28 5.18 6.23 5.41
CA ARG A 28 5.08 5.97 3.97
C ARG A 28 4.28 7.04 3.23
N LYS A 29 3.17 7.50 3.81
CA LYS A 29 2.39 8.60 3.23
C LYS A 29 3.24 9.85 3.07
N ARG A 30 4.01 10.24 4.10
CA ARG A 30 4.92 11.39 4.00
C ARG A 30 6.00 11.17 2.96
N ALA A 31 6.67 10.02 2.98
CA ALA A 31 7.71 9.68 2.01
C ALA A 31 7.19 9.67 0.56
N PHE A 32 5.94 9.25 0.34
CA PHE A 32 5.29 9.32 -0.96
C PHE A 32 5.18 10.76 -1.46
N TRP A 33 4.66 11.68 -0.63
CA TRP A 33 4.52 13.08 -1.03
C TRP A 33 5.87 13.79 -1.14
N ASP A 34 6.84 13.44 -0.31
CA ASP A 34 8.20 13.99 -0.39
C ASP A 34 8.89 13.59 -1.70
N HIS A 35 8.71 12.34 -2.13
CA HIS A 35 9.34 11.81 -3.33
C HIS A 35 8.62 12.18 -4.63
N TYR A 36 7.29 12.03 -4.67
CA TYR A 36 6.50 12.24 -5.88
C TYR A 36 5.87 13.64 -5.97
N GLY A 37 5.81 14.39 -4.86
CA GLY A 37 5.17 15.70 -4.74
C GLY A 37 3.64 15.63 -4.77
N THR A 38 3.09 15.05 -5.82
CA THR A 38 1.66 14.95 -6.08
C THR A 38 1.29 13.58 -6.65
N TYR A 39 -0.01 13.29 -6.71
CA TYR A 39 -0.49 12.08 -7.36
C TYR A 39 -0.18 12.07 -8.86
N GLU A 40 -0.30 13.22 -9.54
CA GLU A 40 0.09 13.36 -10.95
C GLU A 40 1.60 13.19 -11.15
N GLY A 41 2.41 13.68 -10.22
CA GLY A 41 3.86 13.45 -10.22
C GLY A 41 4.23 11.96 -10.11
N PHE A 42 3.45 11.21 -9.32
CA PHE A 42 3.53 9.75 -9.30
C PHE A 42 3.06 9.13 -10.61
N ARG A 43 1.88 9.52 -11.12
CA ARG A 43 1.28 8.98 -12.36
C ARG A 43 2.25 9.06 -13.55
N ARG A 44 2.98 10.17 -13.66
CA ARG A 44 3.99 10.41 -14.72
C ARG A 44 5.24 9.53 -14.62
N GLN A 45 5.52 8.97 -13.45
CA GLN A 45 6.68 8.11 -13.22
C GLN A 45 6.34 6.62 -13.32
N VAL A 46 5.05 6.26 -13.30
CA VAL A 46 4.63 4.87 -13.50
C VAL A 46 4.70 4.50 -14.97
N ASP A 47 5.29 3.35 -15.25
CA ASP A 47 5.28 2.73 -16.59
C ASP A 47 3.86 2.24 -16.93
N GLU A 48 3.09 3.09 -17.59
CA GLU A 48 1.69 2.83 -17.95
C GLU A 48 1.55 1.60 -18.86
N ASP A 49 2.42 1.46 -19.86
CA ASP A 49 2.34 0.37 -20.84
C ASP A 49 2.58 -0.98 -20.18
N LYS A 50 3.58 -1.06 -19.27
CA LYS A 50 3.81 -2.24 -18.44
C LYS A 50 2.59 -2.57 -17.60
N VAL A 51 2.00 -1.59 -16.92
CA VAL A 51 0.86 -1.82 -16.02
C VAL A 51 -0.38 -2.26 -16.81
N ARG A 52 -0.64 -1.67 -17.99
CA ARG A 52 -1.73 -2.07 -18.89
C ARG A 52 -1.53 -3.48 -19.41
N SER A 53 -0.30 -3.84 -19.78
CA SER A 53 0.06 -5.19 -20.22
C SER A 53 -0.20 -6.22 -19.12
N VAL A 54 0.35 -6.00 -17.90
CA VAL A 54 0.12 -6.90 -16.76
C VAL A 54 -1.36 -7.00 -16.40
N ARG A 55 -2.12 -5.90 -16.47
CA ARG A 55 -3.57 -5.92 -16.22
C ARG A 55 -4.30 -6.81 -17.22
N GLY A 56 -3.94 -6.74 -18.50
CA GLY A 56 -4.55 -7.56 -19.55
C GLY A 56 -4.22 -9.05 -19.45
N THR A 57 -3.00 -9.39 -18.98
CA THR A 57 -2.55 -10.78 -18.88
C THR A 57 -2.91 -11.45 -17.55
N ASP A 58 -2.68 -10.75 -16.44
CA ASP A 58 -2.72 -11.30 -15.07
C ASP A 58 -3.82 -10.67 -14.19
N GLY A 59 -4.53 -9.66 -14.70
CA GLY A 59 -5.65 -9.00 -14.03
C GLY A 59 -5.28 -7.84 -13.10
N ASP A 60 -6.31 -7.21 -12.52
CA ASP A 60 -6.15 -5.97 -11.74
C ASP A 60 -5.25 -6.13 -10.51
N VAL A 61 -5.33 -7.27 -9.81
CA VAL A 61 -4.53 -7.49 -8.59
C VAL A 61 -3.04 -7.57 -8.92
N ALA A 62 -2.68 -8.20 -10.05
CA ALA A 62 -1.31 -8.29 -10.51
C ALA A 62 -0.78 -6.92 -10.94
N ALA A 63 -1.60 -6.13 -11.65
CA ALA A 63 -1.26 -4.76 -12.03
C ALA A 63 -1.01 -3.86 -10.80
N ILE A 64 -1.87 -3.94 -9.78
CA ILE A 64 -1.69 -3.18 -8.52
C ILE A 64 -0.40 -3.60 -7.81
N LYS A 65 -0.07 -4.90 -7.81
CA LYS A 65 1.19 -5.39 -7.24
C LYS A 65 2.39 -4.90 -8.03
N ALA A 66 2.35 -4.93 -9.37
CA ALA A 66 3.42 -4.44 -10.22
C ALA A 66 3.73 -2.96 -9.92
N VAL A 67 2.70 -2.10 -9.86
CA VAL A 67 2.86 -0.70 -9.46
C VAL A 67 3.56 -0.56 -8.12
N ARG A 68 3.23 -1.38 -7.12
CA ARG A 68 3.85 -1.30 -5.79
C ARG A 68 5.24 -1.92 -5.70
N VAL A 69 5.59 -2.81 -6.62
CA VAL A 69 6.95 -3.37 -6.74
C VAL A 69 7.87 -2.28 -7.27
N ASP A 70 7.46 -1.59 -8.33
CA ASP A 70 8.25 -0.51 -8.93
C ASP A 70 8.21 0.79 -8.09
N HIS A 71 7.08 1.04 -7.40
CA HIS A 71 6.87 2.22 -6.57
C HIS A 71 6.47 1.84 -5.13
N PRO A 72 7.42 1.38 -4.29
CA PRO A 72 7.12 0.83 -2.96
C PRO A 72 6.55 1.86 -1.95
N LEU A 73 6.77 3.15 -2.21
CA LEU A 73 6.19 4.24 -1.42
C LEU A 73 4.70 4.43 -1.70
N ALA A 74 4.19 3.95 -2.85
CA ALA A 74 2.77 4.00 -3.16
C ALA A 74 1.98 3.10 -2.20
N SER A 75 1.01 3.69 -1.51
CA SER A 75 0.07 2.93 -0.71
C SER A 75 -0.82 2.05 -1.61
N LEU A 76 -1.41 1.00 -1.04
CA LEU A 76 -2.33 0.14 -1.77
C LEU A 76 -3.49 0.92 -2.40
N VAL A 77 -4.02 1.93 -1.69
CA VAL A 77 -5.11 2.77 -2.18
C VAL A 77 -4.68 3.60 -3.39
N ILE A 78 -3.47 4.17 -3.36
CA ILE A 78 -2.92 4.96 -4.47
C ILE A 78 -2.65 4.07 -5.69
N ALA A 79 -2.02 2.91 -5.50
CA ALA A 79 -1.78 1.97 -6.59
C ALA A 79 -3.08 1.42 -7.19
N LYS A 80 -4.07 1.10 -6.35
CA LYS A 80 -5.41 0.70 -6.80
C LYS A 80 -6.07 1.80 -7.62
N ARG A 81 -6.05 3.04 -7.13
CA ARG A 81 -6.61 4.19 -7.83
C ARG A 81 -5.98 4.34 -9.22
N TYR A 82 -4.66 4.27 -9.31
CA TYR A 82 -3.96 4.38 -10.59
C TYR A 82 -4.43 3.32 -11.58
N VAL A 83 -4.44 2.05 -11.19
CA VAL A 83 -4.89 0.95 -12.06
C VAL A 83 -6.36 1.09 -12.48
N GLN A 84 -7.21 1.69 -11.64
CA GLN A 84 -8.60 1.96 -11.98
C GLN A 84 -8.79 3.16 -12.92
N GLU A 85 -7.86 4.10 -12.95
CA GLU A 85 -7.86 5.28 -13.83
C GLU A 85 -7.13 5.03 -15.18
N LEU A 86 -6.62 3.81 -15.39
CA LEU A 86 -6.01 3.30 -16.62
C LEU A 86 -7.02 2.60 -17.54
#